data_AF-A0A143Y3V2-F1
#
_entry.id   AF-A0A143Y3V2-F1
#
_cell.length_a   1.000
_cell.length_b   1.000
_cell.length_c   1.000
_cell.angle_alpha   90.00
_cell.angle_beta   90.00
_cell.angle_gamma   90.00
#
_symmetry.space_group_name_H-M   'P 1'
#
loop_
_entity.id
_entity.type
_entity.pdbx_description
1 polymer ?
#
loop_
_entity_poly.entity_id
_entity_poly.type
_entity_poly.pdbx_seq_one_letter_code
_entity_poly.pdbx_strand_id
1 'polypeptide(L)'
;MFFVMSSDDTPVCPVCGGTLKYRDTRLRIRKKEGGVKEYLMIRRLRCTECHRHHNEPPDCLVPHKHYEAEVISGVLDGIVTSEDADSEDSPSLLTMLRWLQWFRMNLANIEGFLRNAGYRILGLGEELLFSHASLLDTIRQTHQDWLERILRIIYNSGGFLPAVPW
;
A
#
# COMPACT_ATOMS: atom_id res chain seq x y z
N MET A 1 -10.98 2.94 -5.01
CA MET A 1 -10.45 2.46 -3.72
C MET A 1 -9.71 1.15 -3.98
N PHE A 2 -8.53 0.97 -3.40
CA PHE A 2 -7.70 -0.23 -3.60
C PHE A 2 -7.93 -1.20 -2.43
N PHE A 3 -7.85 -2.49 -2.71
CA PHE A 3 -8.09 -3.56 -1.74
C PHE A 3 -6.95 -4.57 -1.91
N VAL A 4 -6.23 -4.93 -0.86
CA VAL A 4 -4.99 -5.71 -0.97
C VAL A 4 -5.26 -7.14 -0.53
N MET A 5 -5.71 -7.97 -1.47
CA MET A 5 -6.03 -9.40 -1.32
C MET A 5 -7.16 -9.74 -0.33
N SER A 6 -8.16 -10.47 -0.84
CA SER A 6 -9.13 -11.21 -0.04
C SER A 6 -8.78 -12.70 -0.13
N SER A 7 -8.63 -13.35 1.02
CA SER A 7 -8.70 -14.81 1.13
C SER A 7 -10.15 -15.33 1.20
N ASP A 8 -11.14 -14.43 1.16
CA ASP A 8 -12.56 -14.79 1.26
C ASP A 8 -13.15 -15.08 -0.12
N ASP A 9 -14.02 -16.09 -0.16
CA ASP A 9 -14.78 -16.46 -1.36
C ASP A 9 -15.69 -15.32 -1.87
N THR A 10 -16.02 -14.33 -1.02
CA THR A 10 -16.82 -13.15 -1.36
C THR A 10 -16.21 -11.86 -0.80
N PRO A 11 -15.46 -11.09 -1.61
CA PRO A 11 -14.86 -9.83 -1.16
C PRO A 11 -15.91 -8.77 -0.83
N VAL A 12 -15.65 -7.97 0.21
CA VAL A 12 -16.56 -6.94 0.73
C VAL A 12 -16.09 -5.55 0.34
N CYS A 13 -17.04 -4.66 0.03
CA CYS A 13 -16.75 -3.29 -0.36
C CYS A 13 -16.24 -2.47 0.83
N PRO A 14 -15.01 -1.95 0.80
CA PRO A 14 -14.46 -1.17 1.90
C PRO A 14 -15.11 0.21 2.08
N VAL A 15 -16.01 0.63 1.18
CA VAL A 15 -16.74 1.90 1.28
C VAL A 15 -18.07 1.74 2.01
N CYS A 16 -18.84 0.70 1.68
CA CYS A 16 -20.22 0.57 2.13
C CYS A 16 -20.58 -0.80 2.71
N GLY A 17 -19.63 -1.74 2.80
CA GLY A 17 -19.87 -3.10 3.28
C GLY A 17 -20.64 -4.01 2.32
N GLY A 18 -21.01 -3.51 1.12
CA GLY A 18 -21.73 -4.30 0.11
C GLY A 18 -20.87 -5.36 -0.57
N THR A 19 -21.48 -6.34 -1.25
CA THR A 19 -20.73 -7.41 -1.93
C THR A 19 -19.97 -6.88 -3.15
N LEU A 20 -18.73 -7.31 -3.34
CA LEU A 20 -17.94 -7.05 -4.55
C LEU A 20 -18.07 -8.22 -5.52
N LYS A 21 -18.43 -7.93 -6.77
CA LYS A 21 -18.44 -8.90 -7.87
C LYS A 21 -17.29 -8.66 -8.83
N TYR A 22 -16.74 -9.73 -9.37
CA TYR A 22 -15.77 -9.65 -10.47
C TYR A 22 -16.36 -8.89 -11.67
N ARG A 23 -15.56 -7.99 -12.24
CA ARG A 23 -15.90 -7.24 -13.45
C ARG A 23 -15.02 -7.65 -14.62
N ASP A 24 -13.72 -7.43 -14.47
CA ASP A 24 -12.70 -7.61 -15.50
C ASP A 24 -11.31 -7.72 -14.85
N THR A 25 -10.28 -7.96 -15.68
CA THR A 25 -8.87 -7.88 -15.28
C THR A 25 -8.15 -6.79 -16.06
N ARG A 26 -7.09 -6.22 -15.48
CA ARG A 26 -6.18 -5.32 -16.19
C ARG A 26 -4.73 -5.71 -15.95
N LEU A 27 -3.88 -5.48 -16.96
CA LEU A 27 -2.44 -5.58 -16.80
C LEU A 27 -1.91 -4.39 -16.01
N ARG A 28 -0.97 -4.64 -15.09
CA ARG A 28 -0.25 -3.62 -14.35
C ARG A 28 1.24 -3.91 -14.40
N ILE A 29 2.03 -2.89 -14.74
CA ILE A 29 3.49 -2.99 -14.76
C ILE A 29 4.01 -3.08 -13.33
N ARG A 30 4.93 -4.02 -13.10
CA ARG A 30 5.74 -4.22 -11.90
C ARG A 30 7.21 -4.07 -12.30
N LYS A 31 7.88 -3.03 -11.80
CA LYS A 31 9.31 -2.81 -11.98
C LYS A 31 10.04 -3.30 -10.73
N LYS A 32 10.91 -4.29 -10.90
CA LYS A 32 11.78 -4.79 -9.84
C LYS A 32 13.08 -4.01 -9.78
N GLU A 33 13.90 -4.35 -8.81
CA GLU A 33 15.32 -4.02 -8.81
C GLU A 33 16.01 -4.59 -10.06
N GLY A 34 17.06 -3.91 -10.54
CA GLY A 34 17.80 -4.31 -11.74
C GLY A 34 17.02 -4.17 -13.06
N GLY A 35 16.02 -3.27 -13.10
CA GLY A 35 15.35 -2.88 -14.34
C GLY A 35 14.34 -3.89 -14.89
N VAL A 36 14.17 -5.04 -14.22
CA VAL A 36 13.26 -6.11 -14.65
C VAL A 36 11.82 -5.61 -14.62
N LYS A 37 11.11 -5.82 -15.73
CA LYS A 37 9.70 -5.45 -15.89
C LYS A 37 8.84 -6.70 -16.02
N GLU A 38 7.85 -6.81 -15.16
CA GLU A 38 6.82 -7.83 -15.20
C GLU A 38 5.44 -7.20 -15.36
N TYR A 39 4.48 -8.01 -15.78
CA TYR A 39 3.08 -7.62 -15.85
C TYR A 39 2.25 -8.49 -14.92
N LEU A 40 1.57 -7.85 -13.99
CA LEU A 40 0.63 -8.51 -13.08
C LEU A 40 -0.79 -8.33 -13.59
N MET A 41 -1.55 -9.42 -13.59
CA MET A 41 -2.99 -9.41 -13.87
C MET A 41 -3.75 -9.02 -12.61
N ILE A 42 -4.31 -7.81 -12.61
CA ILE A 42 -5.04 -7.26 -11.47
C ILE A 42 -6.53 -7.43 -11.69
N ARG A 43 -7.20 -8.10 -10.76
CA ARG A 43 -8.66 -8.23 -10.75
C ARG A 43 -9.29 -6.89 -10.41
N ARG A 44 -10.36 -6.57 -11.12
CA ARG A 44 -11.19 -5.39 -10.89
C ARG A 44 -12.58 -5.85 -10.50
N LEU A 45 -13.06 -5.29 -9.41
CA LEU A 45 -14.32 -5.63 -8.80
C LEU A 45 -15.26 -4.42 -8.86
N ARG A 46 -16.56 -4.68 -8.87
CA ARG A 46 -17.61 -3.66 -8.77
C ARG A 46 -18.54 -4.01 -7.62
N CYS A 47 -18.81 -3.03 -6.76
CA CYS A 47 -19.77 -3.19 -5.67
C CYS A 47 -21.21 -3.29 -6.23
N THR A 48 -21.99 -4.22 -5.71
CA THR A 48 -23.42 -4.36 -6.06
C THR A 48 -24.27 -3.22 -5.51
N GLU A 49 -23.87 -2.65 -4.37
CA GLU A 49 -24.65 -1.62 -3.66
C GLU A 49 -24.26 -0.20 -4.10
N CYS A 50 -23.02 0.21 -3.86
CA CYS A 50 -22.59 1.59 -4.18
C CYS A 50 -22.06 1.76 -5.61
N HIS A 51 -22.00 0.68 -6.39
CA HIS A 51 -21.49 0.64 -7.77
C HIS A 51 -20.06 1.15 -8.00
N ARG A 52 -19.30 1.41 -6.92
CA ARG A 52 -17.90 1.82 -6.99
C ARG A 52 -17.01 0.68 -7.51
N HIS A 53 -15.91 1.09 -8.14
CA HIS A 53 -14.89 0.19 -8.67
C HIS A 53 -13.73 0.03 -7.68
N HIS A 54 -13.30 -1.22 -7.53
CA HIS A 54 -12.21 -1.63 -6.67
C HIS A 54 -11.19 -2.40 -7.48
N ASN A 55 -9.91 -2.12 -7.26
CA ASN A 55 -8.84 -2.94 -7.80
C ASN A 55 -8.30 -3.79 -6.66
N GLU A 56 -7.93 -5.03 -6.96
CA GLU A 56 -7.27 -5.94 -6.04
C GLU A 56 -5.77 -6.05 -6.36
N PRO A 57 -4.93 -5.01 -6.13
CA PRO A 57 -3.50 -5.14 -6.31
C PRO A 57 -2.91 -6.09 -5.26
N PRO A 58 -1.89 -6.89 -5.62
CA PRO A 58 -1.05 -7.54 -4.62
C PRO A 58 -0.33 -6.47 -3.79
N ASP A 59 0.03 -6.82 -2.56
CA ASP A 59 0.76 -5.95 -1.63
C ASP A 59 2.15 -5.53 -2.12
N CYS A 60 2.78 -6.36 -2.96
CA CYS A 60 4.03 -6.00 -3.63
C CYS A 60 3.91 -4.77 -4.55
N LEU A 61 2.69 -4.27 -4.84
CA LEU A 61 2.48 -3.04 -5.58
C LEU A 61 1.84 -1.95 -4.69
N VAL A 62 2.60 -0.87 -4.51
CA VAL A 62 2.04 0.35 -3.91
C VAL A 62 1.05 1.01 -4.89
N PRO A 63 -0.16 1.40 -4.46
CA PRO A 63 -1.13 2.02 -5.34
C PRO A 63 -0.57 3.22 -6.13
N HIS A 64 -0.95 3.27 -7.40
CA HIS A 64 -0.51 4.27 -8.40
C HIS A 64 0.99 4.24 -8.77
N LYS A 65 1.82 3.42 -8.13
CA LYS A 65 3.23 3.28 -8.47
C LYS A 65 3.44 2.07 -9.39
N HIS A 66 4.60 2.01 -10.05
CA HIS A 66 5.00 0.90 -10.92
C HIS A 66 6.14 0.08 -10.33
N TYR A 67 6.93 0.66 -9.43
CA TYR A 67 7.97 -0.05 -8.71
C TYR A 67 7.36 -0.91 -7.64
N GLU A 68 8.04 -2.03 -7.35
CA GLU A 68 7.69 -2.87 -6.23
C GLU A 68 7.79 -2.12 -4.90
N ALA A 69 6.98 -2.57 -3.95
CA ALA A 69 7.00 -2.05 -2.59
C ALA A 69 8.41 -2.16 -1.98
N GLU A 70 9.13 -3.27 -2.18
CA GLU A 70 10.54 -3.42 -1.81
C GLU A 70 11.47 -2.30 -2.32
N VAL A 71 11.40 -1.96 -3.61
CA VAL A 71 12.23 -0.87 -4.17
C VAL A 71 11.85 0.48 -3.55
N ILE A 72 10.55 0.68 -3.30
CA ILE A 72 10.05 1.91 -2.70
C ILE A 72 10.48 2.00 -1.24
N SER A 73 10.35 0.93 -0.44
CA SER A 73 10.80 0.90 0.95
C SER A 73 12.31 1.11 1.05
N GLY A 74 13.11 0.52 0.15
CA GLY A 74 14.54 0.78 0.06
C GLY A 74 14.89 2.27 -0.11
N VAL A 75 14.14 3.00 -0.93
CA VAL A 75 14.29 4.48 -1.04
C VAL A 75 13.86 5.19 0.26
N LEU A 76 12.75 4.76 0.88
CA LEU A 76 12.26 5.36 2.13
C LEU A 76 13.21 5.10 3.32
N ASP A 77 13.91 3.98 3.30
CA ASP A 77 14.90 3.54 4.29
C ASP A 77 16.29 4.13 4.02
N GLY A 78 16.48 4.80 2.88
CA GLY A 78 17.77 5.38 2.49
C GLY A 78 18.81 4.35 2.04
N ILE A 79 18.37 3.12 1.76
CA ILE A 79 19.19 2.03 1.21
C ILE A 79 19.45 2.28 -0.27
N VAL A 80 18.43 2.73 -1.00
CA VAL A 80 18.53 3.12 -2.42
C VAL A 80 18.68 4.63 -2.50
N THR A 81 19.76 5.09 -3.10
CA THR A 81 20.20 6.49 -3.11
C THR A 81 20.27 7.09 -4.51
N SER A 82 20.53 8.39 -4.61
CA SER A 82 20.70 9.06 -5.90
C SER A 82 21.91 8.57 -6.70
N GLU A 83 22.91 7.99 -6.04
CA GLU A 83 24.07 7.39 -6.71
C GLU A 83 23.66 6.12 -7.49
N ASP A 84 22.63 5.42 -7.01
CA ASP A 84 22.02 4.29 -7.72
C ASP A 84 21.14 4.76 -8.89
N ALA A 85 20.66 6.01 -8.86
CA ALA A 85 19.75 6.58 -9.86
C ALA A 85 20.43 6.87 -11.22
N ASP A 86 21.76 6.85 -11.27
CA ASP A 86 22.54 6.98 -12.52
C ASP A 86 22.56 5.68 -13.34
N SER A 87 22.04 4.57 -12.81
CA SER A 87 21.78 3.34 -13.57
C SER A 87 20.43 3.43 -14.30
N GLU A 88 20.35 2.88 -15.51
CA GLU A 88 19.10 2.83 -16.32
C GLU A 88 17.97 2.04 -15.62
N ASP A 89 18.34 1.26 -14.60
CA ASP A 89 17.53 0.27 -13.91
C ASP A 89 16.89 0.77 -12.59
N SER A 90 17.27 1.96 -12.13
CA SER A 90 16.85 2.55 -10.85
C SER A 90 15.79 3.66 -11.03
N PRO A 91 14.95 3.97 -10.03
CA PRO A 91 14.06 5.14 -10.10
C PRO A 91 14.87 6.44 -10.23
N SER A 92 14.37 7.38 -11.03
CA SER A 92 15.00 8.70 -11.11
C SER A 92 14.93 9.44 -9.78
N LEU A 93 15.88 10.36 -9.54
CA LEU A 93 15.90 11.22 -8.34
C LEU A 93 14.55 11.90 -8.07
N LEU A 94 13.91 12.46 -9.11
CA LEU A 94 12.59 13.09 -8.97
C LEU A 94 11.51 12.09 -8.52
N THR A 95 11.59 10.84 -8.99
CA THR A 95 10.69 9.76 -8.58
C THR A 95 10.89 9.42 -7.11
N MET A 96 12.14 9.29 -6.68
CA MET A 96 12.51 9.02 -5.27
C MET A 96 12.00 10.14 -4.34
N LEU A 97 12.26 11.41 -4.69
CA LEU A 97 11.79 12.57 -3.93
C LEU A 97 10.27 12.60 -3.78
N ARG A 98 9.54 12.23 -4.84
CA ARG A 98 8.06 12.12 -4.78
C ARG A 98 7.60 11.01 -3.84
N TRP A 99 8.34 9.91 -3.71
CA TRP A 99 7.99 8.85 -2.76
C TRP A 99 8.28 9.27 -1.33
N LEU A 100 9.41 9.95 -1.08
CA LEU A 100 9.73 10.52 0.22
C LEU A 100 8.67 11.55 0.64
N GLN A 101 8.27 12.44 -0.27
CA GLN A 101 7.19 13.40 -0.04
C GLN A 101 5.85 12.69 0.24
N TRP A 102 5.48 11.71 -0.59
CA TRP A 102 4.29 10.89 -0.40
C TRP A 102 4.25 10.25 0.98
N PHE A 103 5.35 9.64 1.40
CA PHE A 103 5.45 8.97 2.69
C PHE A 103 5.33 9.96 3.85
N ARG A 104 6.11 11.05 3.82
CA ARG A 104 6.07 12.11 4.84
C ARG A 104 4.68 12.69 5.02
N MET A 105 3.97 12.96 3.93
CA MET A 105 2.63 13.54 3.94
C MET A 105 1.57 12.55 4.47
N ASN A 106 1.87 11.26 4.47
CA ASN A 106 0.98 10.20 4.92
C ASN A 106 1.30 9.62 6.31
N LEU A 107 2.37 10.07 6.98
CA LEU A 107 2.79 9.52 8.28
C LEU A 107 1.66 9.46 9.32
N ALA A 108 0.96 10.58 9.52
CA ALA A 108 -0.15 10.64 10.47
C ALA A 108 -1.32 9.72 10.06
N ASN A 109 -1.61 9.60 8.77
CA ASN A 109 -2.65 8.70 8.26
C ASN A 109 -2.26 7.24 8.49
N ILE A 110 -1.00 6.87 8.23
CA ILE A 110 -0.48 5.51 8.44
C ILE A 110 -0.64 5.13 9.91
N GLU A 111 -0.15 5.96 10.84
CA GLU A 111 -0.30 5.74 12.27
C GLU A 111 -1.78 5.59 12.69
N GLY A 112 -2.65 6.49 12.22
CA GLY A 112 -4.08 6.43 12.51
C GLY A 112 -4.74 5.14 12.01
N PHE A 113 -4.43 4.71 10.78
CA PHE A 113 -4.96 3.46 10.23
C PHE A 113 -4.42 2.22 10.95
N LEU A 114 -3.13 2.19 11.30
CA LEU A 114 -2.54 1.07 12.05
C LEU A 114 -3.20 0.92 13.43
N ARG A 115 -3.42 2.03 14.15
CA ARG A 115 -4.14 2.03 15.43
C ARG A 115 -5.59 1.58 15.28
N ASN A 116 -6.30 2.12 14.29
CA ASN A 116 -7.68 1.76 14.05
C ASN A 116 -7.83 0.28 13.71
N ALA A 117 -6.94 -0.27 12.87
CA ALA A 117 -6.91 -1.68 12.55
C ALA A 117 -6.53 -2.53 13.77
N GLY A 118 -5.51 -2.13 14.55
CA GLY A 118 -5.12 -2.83 15.78
C GLY A 118 -6.25 -2.92 16.81
N TYR A 119 -7.02 -1.83 16.97
CA TYR A 119 -8.19 -1.82 17.85
C TYR A 119 -9.35 -2.63 17.29
N ARG A 120 -9.79 -2.35 16.06
CA ARG A 120 -11.03 -2.92 15.49
C ARG A 120 -10.89 -4.35 14.99
N ILE A 121 -9.73 -4.72 14.48
CA ILE A 121 -9.50 -6.02 13.80
C ILE A 121 -8.75 -6.98 14.72
N LEU A 122 -7.70 -6.50 15.40
CA LEU A 122 -6.85 -7.35 16.25
C LEU A 122 -7.28 -7.35 17.72
N GLY A 123 -8.19 -6.47 18.13
CA GLY A 123 -8.71 -6.42 19.51
C GLY A 123 -7.65 -6.02 20.56
N LEU A 124 -6.62 -5.26 20.17
CA LEU A 124 -5.46 -4.93 21.02
C LEU A 124 -5.75 -3.90 22.13
N GLY A 125 -7.02 -3.66 22.46
CA GLY A 125 -7.45 -2.75 23.52
C GLY A 125 -7.40 -1.27 23.15
N GLU A 126 -8.08 -0.45 23.94
CA GLU A 126 -8.16 1.02 23.74
C GLU A 126 -6.83 1.71 24.02
N GLU A 127 -5.97 1.12 24.86
CA GLU A 127 -4.65 1.66 25.20
C GLU A 127 -3.78 1.90 23.95
N LEU A 128 -3.90 1.04 22.92
CA LEU A 128 -3.20 1.21 21.65
C LEU A 128 -3.57 2.53 20.94
N LEU A 129 -4.82 2.97 21.06
CA LEU A 129 -5.30 4.20 20.42
C LEU A 129 -4.62 5.44 21.02
N PHE A 130 -4.28 5.39 22.31
CA PHE A 130 -3.70 6.51 23.05
C PHE A 130 -2.18 6.39 23.24
N SER A 131 -1.58 5.28 22.85
CA SER A 131 -0.13 5.06 22.95
C SER A 131 0.66 6.08 22.12
N HIS A 132 1.71 6.65 22.70
CA HIS A 132 2.65 7.53 21.99
C HIS A 132 3.70 6.77 21.17
N ALA A 133 3.77 5.44 21.29
CA ALA A 133 4.73 4.63 20.53
C ALA A 133 4.36 4.60 19.04
N SER A 134 5.35 4.76 18.16
CA SER A 134 5.18 4.68 16.71
C SER A 134 4.97 3.22 16.28
N LEU A 135 3.76 2.90 15.83
CA LEU A 135 3.46 1.55 15.32
C LEU A 135 4.16 1.31 13.98
N LEU A 136 4.27 2.36 13.17
CA LEU A 136 5.00 2.33 11.91
C LEU A 136 6.47 1.97 12.14
N ASP A 137 7.16 2.66 13.06
CA ASP A 137 8.57 2.37 13.32
C ASP A 137 8.76 0.97 13.90
N THR A 138 7.83 0.52 14.76
CA THR A 138 7.85 -0.84 15.31
C THR A 138 7.78 -1.89 14.19
N ILE A 139 6.82 -1.74 13.26
CA ILE A 139 6.68 -2.66 12.11
C ILE A 139 7.90 -2.57 11.19
N ARG A 140 8.37 -1.36 10.91
CA ARG A 140 9.52 -1.06 10.03
C ARG A 140 10.83 -1.64 10.55
N GLN A 141 11.04 -1.67 11.87
CA GLN A 141 12.24 -2.25 12.49
C GLN A 141 12.17 -3.78 12.61
N THR A 142 10.96 -4.34 12.64
CA THR A 142 10.76 -5.79 12.87
C THR A 142 10.66 -6.58 11.57
N HIS A 143 10.24 -5.96 10.47
CA HIS A 143 9.92 -6.64 9.22
C HIS A 143 10.62 -5.99 8.02
N GLN A 144 11.26 -6.81 7.18
CA GLN A 144 11.86 -6.33 5.92
C GLN A 144 10.78 -5.89 4.91
N ASP A 145 9.66 -6.61 4.85
CA ASP A 145 8.48 -6.34 4.03
C ASP A 145 7.49 -5.39 4.73
N TRP A 146 8.00 -4.42 5.49
CA TRP A 146 7.16 -3.55 6.32
C TRP A 146 6.14 -2.76 5.49
N LEU A 147 6.53 -2.31 4.29
CA LEU A 147 5.67 -1.48 3.46
C LEU A 147 4.48 -2.29 2.94
N GLU A 148 4.72 -3.50 2.45
CA GLU A 148 3.71 -4.47 2.04
C GLU A 148 2.73 -4.75 3.17
N ARG A 149 3.23 -4.99 4.38
CA ARG A 149 2.41 -5.24 5.57
C ARG A 149 1.51 -4.07 5.92
N ILE A 150 2.05 -2.85 6.00
CA ILE A 150 1.21 -1.68 6.33
C ILE A 150 0.18 -1.43 5.23
N LEU A 151 0.53 -1.63 3.96
CA LEU A 151 -0.41 -1.46 2.85
C LEU A 151 -1.54 -2.47 2.97
N ARG A 152 -1.22 -3.75 3.23
CA ARG A 152 -2.23 -4.78 3.44
C ARG A 152 -3.19 -4.41 4.58
N ILE A 153 -2.66 -3.99 5.74
CA ILE A 153 -3.47 -3.57 6.89
C ILE A 153 -4.36 -2.37 6.53
N ILE A 154 -3.78 -1.31 5.97
CA ILE A 154 -4.48 -0.06 5.66
C ILE A 154 -5.60 -0.30 4.64
N TYR A 155 -5.29 -0.94 3.52
CA TYR A 155 -6.27 -1.07 2.43
C TYR A 155 -7.35 -2.11 2.71
N ASN A 156 -7.05 -3.15 3.48
CA ASN A 156 -8.05 -4.15 3.86
C ASN A 156 -8.95 -3.70 5.02
N SER A 157 -8.49 -2.74 5.83
CA SER A 157 -9.33 -2.08 6.84
C SER A 157 -10.19 -0.94 6.29
N GLY A 158 -10.14 -0.69 4.97
CA GLY A 158 -10.88 0.37 4.31
C GLY A 158 -10.20 1.75 4.38
N GLY A 159 -8.94 1.81 4.79
CA GLY A 159 -8.10 3.00 4.65
C GLY A 159 -7.57 3.19 3.23
N PHE A 160 -6.98 4.36 2.99
CA PHE A 160 -6.21 4.64 1.78
C PHE A 160 -5.18 5.73 2.02
N LEU A 161 -4.06 5.67 1.29
CA LEU A 161 -3.01 6.70 1.36
C LEU A 161 -3.12 7.64 0.15
N PRO A 162 -3.50 8.93 0.32
CA PRO A 162 -3.54 9.89 -0.78
C PRO A 162 -2.21 10.01 -1.52
N ALA A 163 -2.29 10.19 -2.84
CA ALA A 163 -1.14 10.51 -3.68
C ALA A 163 -0.70 11.97 -3.44
N VAL A 164 0.54 12.29 -3.82
CA VAL A 164 1.03 13.68 -3.83
C VAL A 164 0.22 14.48 -4.86
N PRO A 165 -0.35 15.65 -4.49
CA PRO A 165 -0.99 16.56 -5.43
C PRO A 165 -0.03 17.01 -6.51
N TRP A 166 -0.54 17.30 -7.70
CA TRP A 166 0.23 17.86 -8.81
C TRP A 166 0.36 19.37 -8.69
#